data_AF-A0A8T9Q2G1-F1
#
_entry.id   AF-A0A8T9Q2G1-F1
#
_cell.length_a   1.000
_cell.length_b   1.000
_cell.length_c   1.000
_cell.angle_alpha   90.00
_cell.angle_beta   90.00
_cell.angle_gamma   90.00
#
_symmetry.space_group_name_H-M   'P 1'
#
loop_
_entity.id
_entity.type
_entity.pdbx_description
1 polymer ?
#
loop_
_entity_poly.entity_id
_entity_poly.type
_entity_poly.pdbx_seq_one_letter_code
_entity_poly.pdbx_strand_id
1 'polypeptide(L)' 'MLDYILLLVFVCLPSALLTGYIAHMNNRSLWRWMLFGLLVPGIAIFVSMVVTYFDQKRAAENNPGSDPDTR' A
#
# COMPACT_ATOMS: atom_id res chain seq x y z
N MET A 1 9.05 -11.01 7.77
CA MET A 1 9.15 -9.61 8.28
C MET A 1 10.14 -8.82 7.43
N LEU A 2 11.37 -9.32 7.25
CA LEU A 2 12.38 -8.72 6.37
C LEU A 2 11.92 -8.61 4.90
N ASP A 3 11.15 -9.58 4.40
CA ASP A 3 10.61 -9.57 3.03
C ASP A 3 9.67 -8.39 2.80
N TYR A 4 8.82 -8.06 3.78
CA TYR A 4 7.92 -6.90 3.71
C TYR A 4 8.68 -5.58 3.73
N ILE A 5 9.78 -5.51 4.49
CA ILE A 5 10.64 -4.33 4.54
C ILE A 5 11.37 -4.15 3.21
N LEU A 6 11.89 -5.24 2.63
CA LEU A 6 12.53 -5.20 1.30
C LEU A 6 11.54 -4.80 0.21
N LEU A 7 10.31 -5.32 0.24
CA LEU A 7 9.26 -4.98 -0.70
C LEU A 7 8.86 -3.50 -0.57
N LEU A 8 8.73 -3.01 0.67
CA LEU A 8 8.48 -1.59 0.95
C LEU A 8 9.58 -0.69 0.37
N VAL A 9 10.84 -1.03 0.63
CA VAL A 9 12.00 -0.26 0.16
C VAL A 9 12.09 -0.32 -1.38
N PHE A 10 11.83 -1.48 -1.97
CA PHE A 10 11.85 -1.69 -3.42
C PHE A 10 10.72 -0.96 -4.14
N VAL A 11 9.58 -0.72 -3.50
CA VAL A 11 8.49 0.10 -4.07
C VAL A 11 8.72 1.59 -3.82
N CYS A 12 9.23 1.95 -2.63
CA CYS A 12 9.44 3.34 -2.23
C CYS A 12 10.59 4.01 -3.00
N LEU A 13 11.71 3.31 -3.20
CA LEU A 13 12.88 3.83 -3.94
C LEU A 13 12.55 4.27 -5.37
N PRO A 14 11.99 3.41 -6.25
CA PRO A 14 11.64 3.81 -7.60
C PRO A 14 10.49 4.81 -7.63
N SER A 15 9.53 4.74 -6.71
CA SER A 15 8.48 5.74 -6.56
C SER A 15 9.06 7.14 -6.28
N ALA A 16 9.98 7.25 -5.33
CA ALA A 16 10.67 8.49 -5.00
C ALA A 16 11.57 8.99 -6.13
N LEU A 17 12.29 8.07 -6.81
CA LEU A 17 13.17 8.39 -7.96
C LEU A 17 12.39 8.90 -9.17
N LEU A 18 11.31 8.21 -9.58
CA LEU A 18 10.44 8.65 -10.67
C LEU A 18 9.81 10.01 -10.36
N THR A 19 9.33 10.17 -9.13
CA THR A 19 8.69 11.39 -8.67
C THR A 19 9.66 12.58 -8.63
N GLY A 20 10.89 12.36 -8.15
CA GLY A 20 11.94 13.37 -8.15
C GLY A 20 12.43 13.72 -9.56
N TYR A 21 12.57 12.73 -10.43
CA TYR A 21 12.99 12.90 -11.83
C TYR A 21 11.99 13.75 -12.63
N ILE A 22 10.69 13.44 -12.51
CA ILE A 22 9.61 14.20 -13.18
C ILE A 22 9.55 15.65 -12.66
N ALA A 23 9.77 15.85 -11.35
CA ALA A 23 9.77 17.18 -10.76
C ALA A 23 10.98 18.04 -11.21
N HIS A 24 12.16 17.43 -11.32
CA HIS A 24 13.37 18.08 -11.81
C HIS A 24 13.21 18.54 -13.27
N MET A 25 12.59 17.74 -14.13
CA MET A 25 12.31 18.10 -15.52
C MET A 25 11.33 19.27 -15.69
N ASN A 26 10.45 19.52 -14.70
CA ASN A 26 9.37 20.49 -14.82
C ASN A 26 9.64 21.82 -14.09
N ASN A 27 10.88 22.05 -13.61
CA ASN A 27 11.32 23.25 -12.88
C ASN A 27 10.41 23.60 -11.67
N ARG A 28 9.79 22.57 -11.07
CA ARG A 28 8.82 22.68 -9.97
C ARG A 28 9.45 22.16 -8.69
N SER A 29 9.09 22.78 -7.56
CA SER A 29 9.68 22.50 -6.24
C SER A 29 9.73 21.00 -5.93
N LEU A 30 10.97 20.46 -5.90
CA LEU A 30 11.30 19.06 -5.62
C LEU A 30 10.68 18.56 -4.31
N TRP A 31 10.52 19.45 -3.33
CA TRP A 31 10.04 19.11 -2.00
C TRP A 31 8.58 18.63 -1.99
N ARG A 32 7.69 19.26 -2.79
CA ARG A 32 6.28 18.84 -2.87
C ARG A 32 6.11 17.47 -3.52
N TRP A 33 6.96 17.16 -4.49
CA TRP A 33 6.89 15.89 -5.20
C TRP A 33 7.56 14.78 -4.39
N MET A 34 8.68 15.03 -3.73
CA MET A 34 9.29 14.05 -2.83
C MET A 34 8.33 13.59 -1.71
N LEU A 35 7.53 14.51 -1.16
CA LEU A 35 6.48 14.17 -0.19
C LEU A 35 5.42 13.23 -0.79
N PHE A 36 5.09 13.41 -2.06
CA PHE A 36 4.13 12.56 -2.79
C PHE A 36 4.69 11.15 -3.00
N GLY A 37 5.95 11.03 -3.45
CA GLY A 37 6.61 9.73 -3.64
C GLY A 37 6.74 8.91 -2.35
N LEU A 38 6.80 9.60 -1.20
CA LEU A 38 6.82 9.00 0.14
C LEU A 38 5.42 8.68 0.68
N LEU A 39 4.43 9.55 0.44
CA LEU A 39 3.05 9.36 0.91
C LEU A 39 2.30 8.26 0.15
N VAL A 40 2.55 8.10 -1.15
CA VAL A 40 1.91 7.09 -2.00
C VAL A 40 2.04 5.66 -1.47
N PRO A 41 3.24 5.15 -1.12
CA PRO A 41 3.37 3.81 -0.55
C PRO A 41 2.66 3.67 0.81
N GLY A 42 2.64 4.73 1.63
CA GLY A 42 1.88 4.75 2.88
C GLY A 42 0.37 4.59 2.65
N ILE A 43 -0.18 5.34 1.69
CA ILE A 43 -1.60 5.25 1.31
C ILE A 43 -1.90 3.88 0.70
N ALA A 44 -1.02 3.33 -0.14
CA ALA A 44 -1.21 2.03 -0.76
C ALA A 44 -1.35 0.91 0.28
N ILE A 45 -0.53 0.92 1.32
CA ILE A 45 -0.61 -0.06 2.41
C ILE A 45 -1.92 0.13 3.18
N PHE A 46 -2.28 1.36 3.52
CA PHE A 46 -3.54 1.64 4.21
C PHE A 46 -4.75 1.12 3.42
N VAL A 47 -4.80 1.38 2.11
CA VAL A 47 -5.85 0.87 1.23
C VAL A 47 -5.84 -0.65 1.18
N SER A 48 -4.68 -1.29 1.06
CA SER A 48 -4.58 -2.75 1.06
C SER A 48 -5.12 -3.37 2.36
N MET A 49 -4.85 -2.76 3.51
CA MET A 49 -5.33 -3.19 4.81
C MET A 49 -6.85 -3.10 4.90
N VAL A 50 -7.41 -1.98 4.44
CA VAL A 50 -8.86 -1.73 4.39
C VAL A 50 -9.54 -2.73 3.44
N VAL A 51 -9.00 -2.93 2.23
CA VAL A 51 -9.53 -3.89 1.26
C VAL A 51 -9.49 -5.29 1.84
N THR A 52 -8.37 -5.70 2.44
CA THR A 52 -8.22 -7.02 3.08
C THR A 52 -9.23 -7.20 4.21
N TYR A 53 -9.48 -6.16 5.02
CA TYR A 53 -10.48 -6.21 6.08
C TYR A 53 -11.90 -6.38 5.53
N PHE A 54 -12.27 -5.63 4.51
CA PHE A 54 -13.57 -5.79 3.84
C PHE A 54 -13.70 -7.14 3.13
N ASP A 55 -12.61 -7.64 2.55
CA ASP A 55 -12.55 -8.93 1.90
C ASP A 55 -12.75 -10.06 2.91
N GLN A 56 -12.07 -10.01 4.06
CA GLN A 56 -12.30 -10.94 5.18
C GLN A 56 -13.73 -10.88 5.70
N LYS A 57 -14.30 -9.67 5.85
CA LYS A 57 -15.69 -9.51 6.29
C LYS A 57 -16.66 -10.13 5.29
N ARG A 58 -16.46 -9.90 3.99
CA ARG A 58 -17.27 -10.51 2.92
C ARG A 58 -17.06 -12.01 2.82
N ALA A 59 -15.85 -12.51 3.06
CA ALA A 59 -15.55 -13.94 3.09
C ALA A 59 -16.22 -14.62 4.29
N ALA A 60 -16.25 -13.97 5.46
CA ALA A 60 -16.98 -14.46 6.64
C ALA A 60 -18.49 -14.47 6.42
N GLU A 61 -19.04 -13.45 5.74
CA GLU A 61 -20.47 -13.38 5.42
C GLU A 61 -20.87 -14.41 4.34
N ASN A 62 -19.98 -14.70 3.38
CA ASN A 62 -20.21 -15.71 2.33
C ASN A 62 -19.87 -17.16 2.75
N ASN A 63 -19.31 -17.39 3.94
CA ASN A 63 -19.11 -18.72 4.53
C ASN A 63 -20.06 -18.94 5.73
N PRO A 64 -21.37 -19.13 5.53
CA PRO A 64 -22.31 -19.45 6.61
C PRO A 64 -22.18 -20.90 7.13
N GLY A 65 -21.02 -21.57 6.94
CA GLY A 65 -20.83 -23.00 7.17
C GLY A 65 -19.78 -23.39 8.20
N SER A 66 -19.12 -22.45 8.85
CA SER A 66 -18.14 -22.75 9.91
C SER A 66 -18.72 -22.49 11.30
N ASP A 67 -19.89 -23.08 11.59
CA ASP A 67 -20.26 -23.37 12.97
C ASP A 67 -19.48 -24.62 13.40
N PRO A 68 -18.54 -24.54 14.35
CA PRO A 68 -17.80 -25.71 14.81
C PRO A 68 -18.59 -26.53 15.84
N ASP A 69 -19.87 -26.22 16.11
CA ASP A 69 -20.65 -26.83 17.20
C ASP A 69 -21.63 -27.93 16.73
N THR A 70 -21.30 -28.66 15.67
CA THR A 70 -22.02 -29.88 15.28
C THR A 70 -21.05 -31.03 14.97
N ARG A 71 -20.49 -31.66 16.01
CA ARG A 71 -20.46 -33.14 16.22
C ARG A 71 -19.52 -33.57 17.34
#